data_AF-A0A959FL71-F1
#
_entry.id   AF-A0A959FL71-F1
#
_cell.length_a   1.000
_cell.length_b   1.000
_cell.length_c   1.000
_cell.angle_alpha   90.00
_cell.angle_beta   90.00
_cell.angle_gamma   90.00
#
_symmetry.space_group_name_H-M   'P 1'
#
loop_
_entity.id
_entity.type
_entity.pdbx_description
1 polymer ?
#
loop_
_entity_poly.entity_id
_entity_poly.type
_entity_poly.pdbx_seq_one_letter_code
_entity_poly.pdbx_strand_id
1 'polypeptide(L)'
;MKSNWLLLLSLPAFLFLSCNHVAQFHEPIESLAKQWENVSPELQALKEQIAADLDQATSLQEQITATKPEDIPANRKSIAETLRSDAEQLVAQLSALQEEITTDFTECDEQLTMLKQGLAEGQLPGDVEETTALLYRKIAAVQGRLVYWKGTMSSHEGTIRQLTESLRALTAAPAATN
;
A
#
# COMPACT_ATOMS: atom_id res chain seq x y z
N MET A 1 51.38 -36.27 -37.90
CA MET A 1 50.79 -34.91 -37.74
C MET A 1 49.63 -35.03 -36.77
N LYS A 2 49.52 -34.07 -35.85
CA LYS A 2 48.87 -34.20 -34.54
C LYS A 2 47.33 -34.21 -34.61
N SER A 3 46.77 -35.06 -33.77
CA SER A 3 45.35 -35.25 -33.49
C SER A 3 44.70 -33.98 -32.95
N ASN A 4 43.57 -33.57 -33.55
CA ASN A 4 42.80 -32.38 -33.18
C ASN A 4 41.31 -32.71 -33.00
N TRP A 5 40.99 -33.88 -32.44
CA TRP A 5 39.62 -34.41 -32.31
C TRP A 5 39.11 -34.49 -30.85
N LEU A 6 39.76 -33.83 -29.89
CA LEU A 6 39.32 -33.89 -28.47
C LEU A 6 38.51 -32.68 -27.98
N LEU A 7 38.14 -31.74 -28.85
CA LEU A 7 37.43 -30.51 -28.45
C LEU A 7 35.92 -30.48 -28.77
N LEU A 8 35.34 -31.55 -29.33
CA LEU A 8 33.93 -31.57 -29.77
C LEU A 8 32.97 -32.40 -28.89
N LEU A 9 33.45 -32.97 -27.78
CA LEU A 9 32.67 -33.92 -26.97
C LEU A 9 32.29 -33.42 -25.56
N SER A 10 32.51 -32.15 -25.22
CA SER A 10 32.17 -31.60 -23.90
C SER A 10 30.98 -30.63 -23.89
N LEU A 11 30.38 -30.32 -25.04
CA LEU A 11 29.29 -29.34 -25.16
C LEU A 11 27.85 -29.85 -24.85
N PRO A 12 27.50 -31.15 -24.78
CA PRO A 12 26.12 -31.52 -24.44
C PRO A 12 25.78 -31.37 -22.95
N ALA A 13 26.76 -31.46 -22.04
CA ALA A 13 26.48 -31.52 -20.60
C ALA A 13 26.04 -30.16 -20.01
N PHE A 14 26.44 -29.03 -20.62
CA PHE A 14 26.06 -27.70 -20.14
C PHE A 14 24.61 -27.31 -20.47
N LEU A 15 24.00 -27.93 -21.48
CA LEU A 15 22.61 -27.64 -21.84
C LEU A 15 21.56 -28.42 -21.01
N PHE A 16 21.98 -29.44 -20.26
CA PHE A 16 21.10 -30.17 -19.34
C PHE A 16 21.11 -29.63 -17.90
N LEU A 17 22.08 -28.76 -17.56
CA LEU A 17 22.20 -28.16 -16.22
C LEU A 17 21.24 -26.97 -16.00
N SER A 18 20.67 -26.38 -17.05
CA SER A 18 19.72 -25.26 -16.89
C SER A 18 18.32 -25.71 -16.46
N CYS A 19 17.85 -26.89 -16.89
CA CYS A 19 16.50 -27.37 -16.56
C CYS A 19 16.34 -27.78 -15.08
N ASN A 20 17.44 -28.11 -14.39
CA ASN A 20 17.39 -28.54 -12.99
C ASN A 20 17.44 -27.37 -12.00
N HIS A 21 17.82 -26.17 -12.46
CA HIS A 21 18.02 -25.00 -11.58
C HIS A 21 16.71 -24.28 -11.24
N VAL A 22 15.65 -24.45 -12.04
CA VAL A 22 14.34 -23.82 -11.84
C VAL A 22 13.46 -24.65 -10.90
N ALA A 23 13.54 -25.98 -11.00
CA ALA A 23 12.69 -26.90 -10.23
C ALA A 23 12.81 -26.70 -8.71
N GLN A 24 14.01 -26.39 -8.21
CA GLN A 24 14.24 -26.14 -6.79
C GLN A 24 13.52 -24.90 -6.24
N PHE A 25 13.12 -23.95 -7.10
CA PHE A 25 12.43 -22.72 -6.71
C PHE A 25 10.91 -22.80 -6.84
N HIS A 26 10.36 -23.91 -7.35
CA HIS A 26 8.92 -24.07 -7.52
C HIS A 26 8.17 -23.97 -6.18
N GLU A 27 8.55 -24.80 -5.20
CA GLU A 27 7.91 -24.78 -3.88
C GLU A 27 8.04 -23.43 -3.16
N PRO A 28 9.23 -22.79 -3.09
CA PRO A 28 9.37 -21.46 -2.51
C PRO A 28 8.48 -20.39 -3.15
N ILE A 29 8.40 -20.35 -4.49
CA ILE A 29 7.61 -19.35 -5.22
C ILE A 29 6.11 -19.62 -5.04
N GLU A 30 5.67 -20.87 -5.05
CA GLU A 30 4.26 -21.23 -4.81
C GLU A 30 3.83 -20.90 -3.38
N SER A 31 4.70 -21.13 -2.40
CA SER A 31 4.47 -20.73 -1.01
C SER A 31 4.35 -19.21 -0.87
N LEU A 32 5.24 -18.43 -1.50
CA LEU A 32 5.13 -16.96 -1.56
C LEU A 32 3.80 -16.52 -2.16
N ALA A 33 3.40 -17.15 -3.28
CA ALA A 33 2.14 -16.83 -3.94
C ALA A 33 0.94 -17.06 -3.02
N LYS A 34 0.89 -18.20 -2.32
CA LYS A 34 -0.17 -18.50 -1.35
C LYS A 34 -0.18 -17.51 -0.19
N GLN A 35 1.00 -17.11 0.32
CA GLN A 35 1.07 -16.10 1.38
C GLN A 35 0.56 -14.75 0.88
N TRP A 36 0.93 -14.34 -0.33
CA TRP A 36 0.46 -13.10 -0.92
C TRP A 36 -1.05 -13.11 -1.19
N GLU A 37 -1.60 -14.21 -1.72
CA GLU A 37 -3.05 -14.36 -1.96
C GLU A 37 -3.89 -14.24 -0.68
N ASN A 38 -3.32 -14.54 0.48
CA ASN A 38 -4.01 -14.33 1.77
C ASN A 38 -3.99 -12.86 2.23
N VAL A 39 -2.99 -12.08 1.82
CA VAL A 39 -2.75 -10.71 2.32
C VAL A 39 -3.27 -9.66 1.34
N SER A 40 -3.09 -9.90 0.04
CA SER A 40 -3.42 -8.95 -1.02
C SER A 40 -4.89 -8.52 -1.03
N PRO A 41 -5.89 -9.37 -0.73
CA PRO A 41 -7.28 -8.91 -0.67
C PRO A 41 -7.52 -7.94 0.49
N GLU A 42 -6.87 -8.17 1.64
CA GLU A 42 -7.01 -7.29 2.80
C GLU A 42 -6.34 -5.93 2.55
N LEU A 43 -5.20 -5.91 1.84
CA LEU A 43 -4.57 -4.66 1.40
C LEU A 43 -5.43 -3.92 0.40
N GLN A 44 -6.01 -4.62 -0.56
CA GLN A 44 -6.85 -4.01 -1.59
C GLN A 44 -8.09 -3.36 -0.95
N ALA A 45 -8.76 -4.07 -0.03
CA ALA A 45 -9.88 -3.52 0.73
C ALA A 45 -9.48 -2.29 1.55
N LEU A 46 -8.30 -2.32 2.17
CA LEU A 46 -7.78 -1.19 2.94
C LEU A 46 -7.47 0.02 2.04
N LYS A 47 -6.89 -0.18 0.86
CA LYS A 47 -6.64 0.89 -0.13
C LYS A 47 -7.94 1.56 -0.57
N GLU A 48 -8.98 0.76 -0.81
CA GLU A 48 -10.31 1.27 -1.19
C GLU A 48 -10.95 2.08 -0.05
N GLN A 49 -10.82 1.60 1.19
CA GLN A 49 -11.29 2.33 2.37
C GLN A 49 -10.55 3.66 2.55
N ILE A 50 -9.22 3.67 2.41
CA ILE A 50 -8.41 4.91 2.50
C ILE A 50 -8.81 5.90 1.42
N ALA A 51 -9.03 5.44 0.19
CA ALA A 51 -9.45 6.33 -0.90
C ALA A 51 -10.80 6.99 -0.59
N ALA A 52 -11.78 6.22 -0.08
CA ALA A 52 -13.07 6.75 0.31
C ALA A 52 -12.96 7.78 1.46
N ASP A 53 -12.17 7.48 2.48
CA ASP A 53 -11.94 8.38 3.62
C ASP A 53 -11.18 9.64 3.21
N LEU A 54 -10.24 9.53 2.27
CA LEU A 54 -9.50 10.67 1.71
C LEU A 54 -10.43 11.60 0.92
N ASP A 55 -11.32 11.05 0.11
CA ASP A 55 -12.34 11.83 -0.61
C ASP A 55 -13.25 12.57 0.38
N GLN A 56 -13.68 11.88 1.46
CA GLN A 56 -14.50 12.49 2.50
C GLN A 56 -13.76 13.60 3.26
N ALA A 57 -12.50 13.35 3.66
CA ALA A 57 -11.67 14.33 4.37
C ALA A 57 -11.39 15.56 3.50
N THR A 58 -11.11 15.37 2.21
CA THR A 58 -10.92 16.46 1.24
C THR A 58 -12.19 17.29 1.10
N SER A 59 -13.35 16.64 0.96
CA SER A 59 -14.63 17.36 0.91
C SER A 59 -14.90 18.17 2.19
N LEU A 60 -14.56 17.63 3.37
CA LEU A 60 -14.69 18.37 4.63
C LEU A 60 -13.75 19.58 4.66
N GLN A 61 -12.49 19.40 4.26
CA GLN A 61 -11.50 20.48 4.17
C GLN A 61 -12.00 21.61 3.25
N GLU A 62 -12.56 21.27 2.09
CA GLU A 62 -13.15 22.24 1.16
C GLU A 62 -14.33 22.98 1.79
N GLN A 63 -15.25 22.30 2.47
CA GLN A 63 -16.39 22.92 3.14
C GLN A 63 -15.96 23.86 4.29
N ILE A 64 -14.98 23.44 5.09
CA ILE A 64 -14.39 24.28 6.14
C ILE A 64 -13.74 25.52 5.51
N THR A 65 -13.03 25.34 4.39
CA THR A 65 -12.35 26.42 3.69
C THR A 65 -13.32 27.40 3.05
N ALA A 66 -14.45 26.92 2.53
CA ALA A 66 -15.51 27.73 1.95
C ALA A 66 -16.32 28.51 3.01
N THR A 67 -16.25 28.13 4.29
CA THR A 67 -16.89 28.87 5.38
C THR A 67 -16.18 30.22 5.54
N LYS A 68 -16.91 31.30 5.27
CA LYS A 68 -16.33 32.64 5.24
C LYS A 68 -15.99 33.12 6.66
N PRO A 69 -14.83 33.78 6.87
CA PRO A 69 -14.44 34.29 8.19
C PRO A 69 -15.45 35.25 8.82
N GLU A 70 -16.19 36.01 8.00
CA GLU A 70 -17.23 36.94 8.43
C GLU A 70 -18.50 36.26 8.97
N ASP A 71 -18.79 35.03 8.53
CA ASP A 71 -19.94 34.24 8.96
C ASP A 71 -19.67 33.53 10.31
N ILE A 72 -18.42 33.54 10.78
CA ILE A 72 -17.98 32.89 12.01
C ILE A 72 -18.00 33.89 13.17
N PRO A 73 -18.76 33.63 14.25
CA PRO A 73 -18.73 34.44 15.46
C PRO A 73 -17.31 34.61 16.00
N ALA A 74 -16.96 35.81 16.48
CA ALA A 74 -15.59 36.13 16.93
C ALA A 74 -15.07 35.16 18.01
N ASN A 75 -15.93 34.69 18.91
CA ASN A 75 -15.60 33.72 19.95
C ASN A 75 -15.39 32.28 19.45
N ARG A 76 -15.59 32.01 18.15
CA ARG A 76 -15.41 30.71 17.51
C ARG A 76 -14.33 30.71 16.41
N LYS A 77 -13.67 31.84 16.16
CA LYS A 77 -12.62 31.93 15.13
C LYS A 77 -11.45 30.99 15.38
N SER A 78 -10.97 30.90 16.63
CA SER A 78 -9.90 29.96 16.97
C SER A 78 -10.31 28.50 16.74
N ILE A 79 -11.57 28.16 17.00
CA ILE A 79 -12.12 26.81 16.74
C ILE A 79 -12.09 26.53 15.22
N ALA A 80 -12.48 27.51 14.40
CA ALA A 80 -12.46 27.36 12.94
C ALA A 80 -11.05 27.23 12.36
N GLU A 81 -10.06 27.92 12.94
CA GLU A 81 -8.65 27.79 12.56
C GLU A 81 -8.10 26.41 12.93
N THR A 82 -8.36 25.93 14.15
CA THR A 82 -8.03 24.55 14.55
C THR A 82 -8.70 23.55 13.61
N LEU A 83 -9.97 23.74 13.29
CA LEU A 83 -10.71 22.85 12.39
C LEU A 83 -10.12 22.78 10.98
N ARG A 84 -9.63 23.91 10.43
CA ARG A 84 -8.88 23.91 9.16
C ARG A 84 -7.60 23.10 9.27
N SER A 85 -6.80 23.37 10.31
CA SER A 85 -5.52 22.69 10.53
C SER A 85 -5.71 21.18 10.69
N ASP A 86 -6.73 20.76 11.45
CA ASP A 86 -7.02 19.35 11.69
C ASP A 86 -7.46 18.64 10.40
N ALA A 87 -8.26 19.31 9.55
CA ALA A 87 -8.67 18.77 8.26
C ALA A 87 -7.49 18.67 7.27
N GLU A 88 -6.64 19.69 7.19
CA GLU A 88 -5.40 19.68 6.39
C GLU A 88 -4.48 18.54 6.82
N GLN A 89 -4.27 18.38 8.13
CA GLN A 89 -3.43 17.32 8.67
C GLN A 89 -4.01 15.94 8.37
N LEU A 90 -5.32 15.75 8.50
CA LEU A 90 -5.97 14.48 8.20
C LEU A 90 -5.80 14.08 6.73
N VAL A 91 -6.02 15.01 5.80
CA VAL A 91 -5.83 14.76 4.35
C VAL A 91 -4.39 14.36 4.04
N ALA A 92 -3.41 15.06 4.65
CA ALA A 92 -2.01 14.74 4.49
C ALA A 92 -1.66 13.34 5.04
N GLN A 93 -2.19 12.98 6.21
CA GLN A 93 -1.99 11.67 6.83
C GLN A 93 -2.60 10.53 5.98
N LEU A 94 -3.83 10.70 5.50
CA LEU A 94 -4.49 9.71 4.65
C LEU A 94 -3.77 9.54 3.30
N SER A 95 -3.29 10.63 2.70
CA SER A 95 -2.52 10.59 1.46
C SER A 95 -1.19 9.83 1.62
N ALA A 96 -0.45 10.11 2.71
CA ALA A 96 0.78 9.40 3.02
C ALA A 96 0.54 7.90 3.26
N LEU A 97 -0.53 7.56 3.98
CA LEU A 97 -0.92 6.17 4.21
C LEU A 97 -1.30 5.44 2.91
N GLN A 98 -2.01 6.12 2.01
CA GLN A 98 -2.37 5.58 0.70
C GLN A 98 -1.13 5.29 -0.15
N GLU A 99 -0.16 6.20 -0.15
CA GLU A 99 1.11 6.05 -0.87
C GLU A 99 1.94 4.87 -0.31
N GLU A 100 2.06 4.78 1.01
CA GLU A 100 2.78 3.69 1.69
C GLU A 100 2.21 2.32 1.30
N ILE A 101 0.90 2.14 1.43
CA ILE A 101 0.24 0.86 1.13
C ILE A 101 0.28 0.54 -0.36
N THR A 102 0.12 1.55 -1.22
CA THR A 102 0.21 1.35 -2.67
C THR A 102 1.61 0.91 -3.09
N THR A 103 2.64 1.51 -2.49
CA THR A 103 4.04 1.15 -2.76
C THR A 103 4.32 -0.29 -2.34
N ASP A 104 3.98 -0.65 -1.10
CA ASP A 104 4.16 -2.00 -0.59
C ASP A 104 3.41 -3.05 -1.40
N PHE A 105 2.17 -2.74 -1.81
CA PHE A 105 1.35 -3.63 -2.63
C PHE A 105 1.99 -3.86 -4.00
N THR A 106 2.28 -2.79 -4.72
CA THR A 106 2.81 -2.86 -6.08
C THR A 106 4.17 -3.56 -6.12
N GLU A 107 5.07 -3.23 -5.19
CA GLU A 107 6.40 -3.88 -5.12
C GLU A 107 6.29 -5.40 -4.91
N CYS A 108 5.42 -5.85 -4.01
CA CYS A 108 5.25 -7.28 -3.76
C CYS A 108 4.58 -7.98 -4.95
N ASP A 109 3.55 -7.36 -5.54
CA ASP A 109 2.78 -7.93 -6.64
C ASP A 109 3.61 -8.06 -7.92
N GLU A 110 4.39 -7.03 -8.26
CA GLU A 110 5.29 -7.03 -9.42
C GLU A 110 6.39 -8.08 -9.28
N GLN A 111 7.09 -8.14 -8.13
CA GLN A 111 8.15 -9.12 -7.90
C GLN A 111 7.62 -10.55 -7.93
N LEU A 112 6.46 -10.79 -7.31
CA LEU A 112 5.83 -12.11 -7.34
C LEU A 112 5.41 -12.50 -8.77
N THR A 113 4.86 -11.56 -9.53
CA THR A 113 4.46 -11.77 -10.93
C THR A 113 5.67 -12.14 -11.78
N MET A 114 6.78 -11.42 -11.63
CA MET A 114 8.04 -11.73 -12.32
C MET A 114 8.55 -13.14 -12.00
N LEU A 115 8.53 -13.53 -10.71
CA LEU A 115 8.94 -14.88 -10.30
C LEU A 115 8.02 -15.97 -10.86
N LYS A 116 6.70 -15.77 -10.82
CA LYS A 116 5.73 -16.72 -11.38
C LYS A 116 5.86 -16.87 -12.89
N GLN A 117 6.07 -15.76 -13.61
CA GLN A 117 6.28 -15.77 -15.04
C GLN A 117 7.60 -16.47 -15.41
N GLY A 118 8.70 -16.11 -14.73
CA GLY A 118 9.99 -16.75 -14.95
C GLY A 118 9.97 -18.25 -14.65
N LEU A 119 9.21 -18.68 -13.63
CA LEU A 119 9.01 -20.10 -13.33
C LEU A 119 8.25 -20.80 -14.47
N ALA A 120 7.18 -20.20 -15.00
CA ALA A 120 6.40 -20.75 -16.09
C ALA A 120 7.17 -20.82 -17.42
N GLU A 121 8.03 -19.85 -17.68
CA GLU A 121 8.87 -19.77 -18.88
C GLU A 121 10.16 -20.61 -18.75
N GLY A 122 10.45 -21.15 -17.55
CA GLY A 122 11.71 -21.84 -17.26
C GLY A 122 12.93 -20.90 -17.26
N GLN A 123 12.71 -19.60 -17.14
CA GLN A 123 13.71 -18.54 -17.15
C GLN A 123 13.51 -17.65 -15.92
N LEU A 124 14.11 -18.05 -14.80
CA LEU A 124 14.00 -17.24 -13.59
C LEU A 124 14.90 -15.99 -13.66
N PRO A 125 14.42 -14.83 -13.17
CA PRO A 125 15.18 -13.59 -13.20
C PRO A 125 16.30 -13.60 -12.15
N GLY A 126 17.48 -13.10 -12.54
CA GLY A 126 18.55 -12.69 -11.62
C GLY A 126 18.86 -13.67 -10.46
N ASP A 127 19.13 -13.11 -9.28
CA ASP A 127 19.31 -13.86 -8.04
C ASP A 127 17.93 -14.18 -7.41
N VAL A 128 17.41 -15.35 -7.75
CA VAL A 128 16.10 -15.84 -7.28
C VAL A 128 16.09 -16.09 -5.79
N GLU A 129 17.21 -16.54 -5.22
CA GLU A 129 17.32 -16.87 -3.81
C GLU A 129 17.25 -15.58 -2.97
N GLU A 130 17.98 -14.55 -3.37
CA GLU A 130 17.89 -13.23 -2.73
C GLU A 130 16.50 -12.62 -2.91
N THR A 131 15.94 -12.68 -4.12
CA THR A 131 14.62 -12.09 -4.42
C THR A 131 13.50 -12.76 -3.62
N THR A 132 13.48 -14.09 -3.56
CA THR A 132 12.48 -14.83 -2.77
C THR A 132 12.64 -14.57 -1.28
N ALA A 133 13.86 -14.54 -0.74
CA ALA A 133 14.11 -14.21 0.66
C ALA A 133 13.74 -12.75 1.02
N LEU A 134 13.95 -11.81 0.10
CA LEU A 134 13.48 -10.43 0.24
C LEU A 134 11.96 -10.37 0.26
N LEU A 135 11.30 -11.06 -0.67
CA LEU A 135 9.85 -11.03 -0.80
C LEU A 135 9.17 -11.66 0.42
N TYR A 136 9.70 -12.75 0.98
CA TYR A 136 9.22 -13.31 2.25
C TYR A 136 9.25 -12.28 3.38
N ARG A 137 10.38 -11.56 3.52
CA ARG A 137 10.51 -10.51 4.54
C ARG A 137 9.55 -9.36 4.31
N LYS A 138 9.35 -8.94 3.05
CA LYS A 138 8.41 -7.88 2.69
C LYS A 138 6.98 -8.29 3.00
N ILE A 139 6.53 -9.46 2.55
CA ILE A 139 5.16 -9.95 2.83
C ILE A 139 4.92 -10.07 4.33
N ALA A 140 5.88 -10.60 5.11
CA ALA A 140 5.77 -10.67 6.56
C ALA A 140 5.71 -9.28 7.21
N ALA A 141 6.50 -8.31 6.72
CA ALA A 141 6.46 -6.95 7.21
C ALA A 141 5.12 -6.26 6.89
N VAL A 142 4.59 -6.48 5.69
CA VAL A 142 3.27 -5.98 5.26
C VAL A 142 2.16 -6.58 6.12
N GLN A 143 2.19 -7.89 6.39
CA GLN A 143 1.27 -8.53 7.34
C GLN A 143 1.34 -7.89 8.74
N GLY A 144 2.54 -7.60 9.23
CA GLY A 144 2.73 -6.91 10.51
C GLY A 144 2.16 -5.48 10.50
N ARG A 145 2.38 -4.73 9.41
CA ARG A 145 1.85 -3.36 9.24
C ARG A 145 0.35 -3.32 9.06
N LEU A 146 -0.26 -4.36 8.51
CA LEU A 146 -1.70 -4.39 8.23
C LEU A 146 -2.56 -4.17 9.48
N VAL A 147 -2.14 -4.70 10.63
CA VAL A 147 -2.81 -4.43 11.92
C VAL A 147 -2.69 -2.96 12.31
N TYR A 148 -1.50 -2.38 12.14
CA TYR A 148 -1.25 -0.97 12.43
C TYR A 148 -2.09 -0.06 11.51
N TRP A 149 -2.05 -0.28 10.20
CA TRP A 149 -2.80 0.53 9.25
C TRP A 149 -4.32 0.46 9.46
N LYS A 150 -4.87 -0.73 9.78
CA LYS A 150 -6.28 -0.87 10.17
C LYS A 150 -6.61 -0.08 11.44
N GLY A 151 -5.72 -0.08 12.42
CA GLY A 151 -5.87 0.73 13.64
C GLY A 151 -5.85 2.23 13.35
N THR A 152 -4.92 2.67 12.50
CA THR A 152 -4.82 4.06 12.03
C THR A 152 -6.09 4.48 11.29
N MET A 153 -6.64 3.63 10.42
CA MET A 153 -7.91 3.90 9.73
C MET A 153 -9.08 4.07 10.69
N SER A 154 -9.22 3.19 11.69
CA SER A 154 -10.26 3.36 12.71
C SER A 154 -10.13 4.68 13.47
N SER A 155 -8.90 5.15 13.71
CA SER A 155 -8.66 6.47 14.30
C SER A 155 -9.07 7.59 13.34
N HIS A 156 -8.73 7.50 12.05
CA HIS A 156 -9.07 8.52 11.05
C HIS A 156 -10.59 8.64 10.85
N GLU A 157 -11.33 7.53 10.81
CA GLU A 157 -12.81 7.56 10.78
C GLU A 157 -13.38 8.33 11.98
N GLY A 158 -12.77 8.18 13.16
CA GLY A 158 -13.10 8.94 14.36
C GLY A 158 -12.88 10.44 14.16
N THR A 159 -11.72 10.82 13.62
CA THR A 159 -11.38 12.21 13.30
C THR A 159 -12.34 12.80 12.26
N ILE A 160 -12.63 12.08 11.17
CA ILE A 160 -13.61 12.50 10.15
C ILE A 160 -14.96 12.82 10.78
N ARG A 161 -15.42 11.95 11.70
CA ARG A 161 -16.69 12.15 12.41
C ARG A 161 -16.66 13.40 13.28
N GLN A 162 -15.57 13.61 14.03
CA GLN A 162 -15.36 14.80 14.86
C GLN A 162 -15.29 16.09 14.04
N LEU A 163 -14.58 16.07 12.91
CA LEU A 163 -14.51 17.21 11.97
C LEU A 163 -15.88 17.54 11.41
N THR A 164 -16.65 16.53 11.02
CA THR A 164 -18.02 16.69 10.51
C THR A 164 -18.94 17.33 11.56
N GLU A 165 -18.88 16.85 12.81
CA GLU A 165 -19.67 17.40 13.90
C GLU A 165 -19.26 18.83 14.26
N SER A 166 -17.96 19.11 14.27
CA SER A 166 -17.40 20.43 14.55
C SER A 166 -17.77 21.45 13.48
N LEU A 167 -17.70 21.06 12.20
CA LEU A 167 -18.15 21.89 11.08
C LEU A 167 -19.65 22.20 11.18
N ARG A 168 -20.47 21.19 11.53
CA ARG A 168 -21.91 21.38 11.75
C ARG A 168 -22.16 22.35 12.91
N ALA A 169 -21.45 22.22 14.02
CA ALA A 169 -21.59 23.09 15.18
C ALA A 169 -21.15 24.53 14.88
N LEU A 170 -20.11 24.70 14.05
CA LEU A 170 -19.61 26.00 13.60
C LEU A 170 -20.63 26.73 12.71
N THR A 171 -21.32 26.00 11.83
CA THR A 171 -22.27 26.53 10.85
C THR A 171 -23.72 26.59 11.34
N ALA A 172 -24.04 25.95 12.47
CA ALA A 172 -25.35 26.08 13.10
C ALA A 172 -25.61 27.53 13.55
N ALA A 173 -26.70 28.12 13.07
CA ALA A 173 -27.12 29.47 13.43
C ALA A 173 -27.24 29.63 14.96
N PRO A 174 -26.87 30.79 15.54
CA PRO A 174 -27.09 31.04 16.95
C PRO A 174 -28.59 30.91 17.25
N ALA A 175 -28.95 30.09 18.23
CA ALA A 175 -30.32 30.00 18.72
C ALA A 175 -30.79 31.42 19.07
N ALA A 176 -31.87 31.88 18.43
CA ALA A 176 -32.49 33.15 18.72
C ALA A 176 -32.89 33.17 20.20
N THR A 177 -32.10 33.85 21.03
CA THR A 177 -32.47 34.18 22.39
C THR A 177 -33.51 35.29 22.31
N ASN A 178 -34.79 34.93 22.43
CA ASN A 178 -35.88 35.86 22.74
C ASN A 178 -35.73 36.42 24.15
#